data_AF-A0A7R9LKQ9-F1
#
_entry.id   AF-A0A7R9LKQ9-F1
#
_cell.length_a   1.000
_cell.length_b   1.000
_cell.length_c   1.000
_cell.angle_alpha   90.00
_cell.angle_beta   90.00
_cell.angle_gamma   90.00
#
_symmetry.space_group_name_H-M   'P 1'
#
loop_
_entity.id
_entity.type
_entity.pdbx_description
1 polymer ?
#
loop_
_entity_poly.entity_id
_entity_poly.type
_entity_poly.pdbx_seq_one_letter_code
_entity_poly.pdbx_strand_id
1 'polypeptide(L)'
;MYSLIAIVIAFVWIGNDRVCMGQEYKCDVEQPKADQLIKEMFMFAADKQKFPTNETEMKQFCDASKQREKDLKRYGDTCLQNMEKTVLNLFVYSVVKHSVGVCKFKRRGLEFQQMGKCGNSDRKTNKKCWNDWMATLAGIANTTNDKLKIPLACW
;
A
#
# COMPACT_ATOMS: atom_id res chain seq x y z
N MET A 1 -12.47 -10.17 7.50
CA MET A 1 -11.57 -9.84 6.37
C MET A 1 -11.19 -8.38 6.54
N TYR A 2 -10.12 -8.10 7.27
CA TYR A 2 -9.76 -6.73 7.70
C TYR A 2 -9.16 -5.94 6.52
N SER A 3 -9.60 -4.69 6.33
CA SER A 3 -9.02 -3.75 5.34
C SER A 3 -7.55 -3.50 5.65
N LEU A 4 -6.71 -3.40 4.62
CA LEU A 4 -5.28 -3.10 4.77
C LEU A 4 -5.07 -1.67 5.28
N ILE A 5 -5.95 -0.77 4.87
CA ILE A 5 -6.15 0.55 5.41
C ILE A 5 -6.60 0.46 6.86
N ALA A 6 -7.47 -0.48 7.25
CA ALA A 6 -7.81 -0.66 8.67
C ALA A 6 -6.60 -1.12 9.50
N ILE A 7 -5.63 -1.83 8.92
CA ILE A 7 -4.38 -2.15 9.62
C ILE A 7 -3.47 -0.92 9.70
N VAL A 8 -3.47 -0.04 8.69
CA VAL A 8 -2.72 1.24 8.72
C VAL A 8 -3.42 2.32 9.58
N ILE A 9 -4.76 2.29 9.70
CA ILE A 9 -5.63 3.23 10.43
C ILE A 9 -5.91 2.76 11.87
N ALA A 10 -5.90 1.45 12.17
CA ALA A 10 -5.99 0.95 13.55
C ALA A 10 -4.79 1.39 14.42
N PHE A 11 -3.76 1.99 13.82
CA PHE A 11 -2.68 2.67 14.51
C PHE A 11 -3.03 4.09 15.01
N VAL A 12 -4.21 4.66 14.72
CA VAL A 12 -4.50 6.09 14.95
C VAL A 12 -5.76 6.36 15.78
N TRP A 13 -6.54 5.34 16.17
CA TRP A 13 -7.75 5.58 16.98
C TRP A 13 -7.46 5.73 18.48
N ILE A 14 -6.91 6.88 18.87
CA ILE A 14 -7.27 7.56 20.12
C ILE A 14 -7.50 9.04 19.80
N GLY A 15 -8.78 9.41 19.67
CA GLY A 15 -9.29 10.77 19.86
C GLY A 15 -9.23 11.70 18.65
N ASN A 16 -10.36 11.88 17.97
CA ASN A 16 -11.17 13.09 18.15
C ASN A 16 -12.47 12.97 17.33
N ASP A 17 -13.61 12.96 18.01
CA ASP A 17 -14.91 13.07 17.37
C ASP A 17 -15.06 14.44 16.71
N ARG A 18 -15.47 14.41 15.44
CA ARG A 18 -16.27 15.38 14.66
C ARG A 18 -15.70 15.49 13.25
N VAL A 19 -16.43 15.04 12.22
CA VAL A 19 -16.70 15.79 10.98
C VAL A 19 -17.87 15.15 10.19
N CYS A 20 -18.91 15.95 9.96
CA CYS A 20 -19.86 15.97 8.83
C CYS A 20 -20.27 14.66 8.13
N MET A 21 -21.49 14.19 8.43
CA MET A 21 -22.17 12.98 7.90
C MET A 21 -22.24 12.81 6.36
N GLY A 22 -21.88 13.82 5.56
CA GLY A 22 -21.83 13.71 4.08
C GLY A 22 -20.47 13.29 3.52
N GLN A 23 -19.40 13.51 4.28
CA GLN A 23 -18.02 13.20 3.87
C GLN A 23 -17.60 11.79 4.30
N GLU A 24 -18.11 11.30 5.43
CA GLU A 24 -17.98 9.91 5.89
C GLU A 24 -18.45 8.91 4.82
N TYR A 25 -19.68 9.06 4.31
CA TYR A 25 -20.24 8.10 3.34
C TYR A 25 -19.43 8.00 2.04
N LYS A 26 -18.91 9.12 1.53
CA LYS A 26 -18.08 9.12 0.32
C LYS A 26 -16.76 8.40 0.56
N CYS A 27 -16.18 8.56 1.74
CA CYS A 27 -14.91 7.96 2.11
C CYS A 27 -15.04 6.46 2.44
N ASP A 28 -16.16 6.03 3.01
CA ASP A 28 -16.48 4.61 3.20
C ASP A 28 -16.59 3.85 1.87
N VAL A 29 -17.10 4.52 0.82
CA VAL A 29 -17.19 3.95 -0.54
C VAL A 29 -15.84 3.97 -1.27
N GLU A 30 -14.99 4.96 -0.99
CA GLU A 30 -13.66 5.07 -1.60
C GLU A 30 -12.58 4.22 -0.91
N GLN A 31 -12.75 3.90 0.38
CA GLN A 31 -11.80 3.12 1.16
C GLN A 31 -11.50 1.73 0.56
N PRO A 32 -12.48 0.91 0.12
CA PRO A 32 -12.20 -0.37 -0.54
C PRO A 32 -11.38 -0.23 -1.82
N LYS A 33 -11.53 0.90 -2.54
CA LYS A 33 -10.73 1.18 -3.74
C LYS A 33 -9.31 1.55 -3.36
N ALA A 34 -9.13 2.41 -2.35
CA ALA A 34 -7.80 2.77 -1.85
C ALA A 34 -7.06 1.54 -1.30
N ASP A 35 -7.75 0.65 -0.60
CA ASP A 35 -7.23 -0.64 -0.13
C ASP A 35 -6.71 -1.50 -1.28
N GLN A 36 -7.49 -1.57 -2.36
CA GLN A 36 -7.12 -2.31 -3.55
C GLN A 36 -5.91 -1.68 -4.24
N LEU A 37 -5.84 -0.36 -4.34
CA LEU A 37 -4.69 0.35 -4.92
C LEU A 37 -3.41 0.10 -4.10
N ILE A 38 -3.49 0.10 -2.76
CA ILE A 38 -2.36 -0.23 -1.88
C ILE A 38 -1.91 -1.69 -2.09
N LYS A 39 -2.86 -2.64 -2.20
CA LYS A 39 -2.53 -4.04 -2.54
C LYS A 39 -1.81 -4.11 -3.88
N GLU A 40 -2.26 -3.36 -4.88
CA GLU A 40 -1.66 -3.38 -6.23
C GLU A 40 -0.30 -2.70 -6.30
N MET A 41 0.02 -1.80 -5.37
CA MET A 41 1.37 -1.29 -5.19
C MET A 41 2.35 -2.37 -4.73
N PHE A 42 1.88 -3.41 -4.04
CA PHE A 42 2.66 -4.60 -3.72
C PHE A 42 2.37 -5.73 -4.71
N MET A 43 3.29 -5.96 -5.65
CA MET A 43 3.09 -6.93 -6.74
C MET A 43 2.78 -8.37 -6.29
N PHE A 44 3.15 -8.75 -5.06
CA PHE A 44 2.83 -10.06 -4.49
C PHE A 44 1.48 -10.12 -3.77
N ALA A 45 0.89 -8.98 -3.42
CA ALA A 45 -0.34 -8.90 -2.62
C ALA A 45 -1.61 -8.98 -3.48
N ALA A 46 -1.58 -8.41 -4.70
CA ALA A 46 -2.72 -8.41 -5.60
C ALA A 46 -2.81 -9.69 -6.45
N ASP A 47 -4.04 -10.15 -6.73
CA ASP A 47 -4.31 -11.41 -7.48
C ASP A 47 -4.05 -11.34 -8.98
N LYS A 48 -4.09 -10.13 -9.55
CA LYS A 48 -3.93 -9.91 -10.99
C LYS A 48 -2.60 -9.22 -11.36
N GLN A 49 -1.88 -8.67 -10.39
CA GLN A 49 -0.63 -7.95 -10.60
C GLN A 49 0.55 -8.91 -10.75
N LYS A 50 1.30 -8.84 -11.85
CA LYS A 50 2.53 -9.63 -12.03
C LYS A 50 3.70 -8.68 -12.24
N PHE A 51 4.90 -9.17 -11.98
CA PHE A 51 6.10 -8.43 -12.34
C PHE A 51 6.21 -8.35 -13.86
N PRO A 52 6.64 -7.20 -14.41
CA PRO A 52 6.85 -7.07 -15.84
C PRO A 52 8.02 -7.97 -16.28
N THR A 53 7.84 -8.65 -17.40
CA THR A 53 8.83 -9.58 -17.98
C THR A 53 9.35 -9.14 -19.34
N ASN A 54 8.79 -8.06 -19.88
CA ASN A 54 9.16 -7.42 -21.13
C ASN A 54 8.92 -5.91 -21.07
N GLU A 55 9.39 -5.19 -22.08
CA GLU A 55 9.32 -3.72 -22.16
C GLU A 55 7.89 -3.19 -22.20
N THR A 56 6.98 -3.87 -22.90
CA THR A 56 5.56 -3.48 -22.97
C THR A 56 4.90 -3.56 -21.59
N GLU A 57 5.10 -4.67 -20.88
CA GLU A 57 4.61 -4.85 -19.51
C GLU A 57 5.24 -3.84 -18.55
N MET A 58 6.52 -3.50 -18.77
CA MET A 58 7.22 -2.51 -17.96
C MET A 58 6.61 -1.11 -18.11
N LYS A 59 6.30 -0.71 -19.35
CA LYS A 59 5.62 0.56 -19.62
C LYS A 59 4.26 0.62 -18.91
N GLN A 60 3.47 -0.45 -19.03
CA GLN A 60 2.17 -0.57 -18.35
C GLN A 60 2.32 -0.48 -16.83
N PHE A 61 3.33 -1.14 -16.25
CA PHE A 61 3.63 -1.07 -14.82
C PHE A 61 3.94 0.37 -14.38
N CYS A 62 4.74 1.10 -15.16
CA CYS A 62 5.12 2.48 -14.86
C CYS A 62 3.93 3.44 -14.93
N ASP A 63 3.11 3.34 -15.99
CA ASP A 63 1.91 4.16 -16.15
C ASP A 63 0.91 3.90 -15.02
N ALA A 64 0.68 2.62 -14.69
CA ALA A 64 -0.23 2.23 -13.63
C ALA A 64 0.28 2.67 -12.24
N SER A 65 1.59 2.63 -11.99
CA SER A 65 2.18 3.08 -10.71
C SER A 65 2.02 4.58 -10.51
N LYS A 66 2.19 5.38 -11.57
CA LYS A 66 1.94 6.83 -11.53
C LYS A 66 0.46 7.15 -11.29
N GLN A 67 -0.44 6.38 -11.90
CA GLN A 67 -1.88 6.57 -11.70
C GLN A 67 -2.30 6.19 -10.27
N ARG A 68 -1.81 5.06 -9.73
CA ARG A 68 -2.05 4.65 -8.33
C ARG A 68 -1.58 5.70 -7.33
N GLU A 69 -0.39 6.26 -7.53
CA GLU A 69 0.12 7.36 -6.69
C GLU A 69 -0.87 8.54 -6.67
N LYS A 70 -1.33 8.98 -7.84
CA LYS A 70 -2.26 10.10 -7.96
C LYS A 70 -3.58 9.82 -7.24
N ASP A 71 -4.12 8.61 -7.40
CA ASP A 71 -5.41 8.26 -6.82
C ASP A 71 -5.33 8.06 -5.30
N LEU A 72 -4.23 7.51 -4.78
CA LEU A 72 -4.00 7.41 -3.34
C LEU A 72 -3.74 8.77 -2.68
N LYS A 73 -3.00 9.67 -3.34
CA LYS A 73 -2.85 11.05 -2.85
C LYS A 73 -4.20 11.76 -2.78
N ARG A 74 -5.03 11.62 -3.82
CA ARG A 74 -6.38 12.20 -3.84
C ARG A 74 -7.26 11.64 -2.72
N TYR A 75 -7.22 10.34 -2.49
CA TYR A 75 -7.90 9.72 -1.36
C TYR A 75 -7.40 10.31 -0.03
N GLY A 76 -6.08 10.41 0.16
CA GLY A 76 -5.49 11.04 1.34
C GLY A 76 -5.88 12.50 1.53
N ASP A 77 -6.03 13.27 0.44
CA ASP A 77 -6.47 14.66 0.48
C ASP A 77 -7.97 14.82 0.79
N THR A 78 -8.79 13.85 0.39
CA THR A 78 -10.25 13.93 0.49
C THR A 78 -10.79 13.30 1.78
N CYS A 79 -10.16 12.21 2.21
CA CYS A 79 -10.71 11.29 3.19
C CYS A 79 -9.86 11.10 4.44
N LEU A 80 -8.59 11.54 4.45
CA LEU A 80 -7.71 11.42 5.61
C LEU A 80 -7.36 12.79 6.17
N GLN A 81 -7.17 12.86 7.48
CA GLN A 81 -6.74 14.07 8.18
C GLN A 81 -5.40 13.83 8.89
N ASN A 82 -4.65 14.91 9.11
CA ASN A 82 -3.47 14.95 10.00
C ASN A 82 -2.48 13.78 9.79
N MET A 83 -2.33 12.93 10.81
CA MET A 83 -1.37 11.84 10.89
C MET A 83 -1.66 10.74 9.86
N GLU A 84 -2.92 10.37 9.65
CA GLU A 84 -3.31 9.31 8.71
C GLU A 84 -2.89 9.67 7.27
N LYS A 85 -3.14 10.92 6.89
CA LYS A 85 -2.70 11.48 5.61
C LYS A 85 -1.18 11.48 5.49
N THR A 86 -0.48 11.82 6.58
CA THR A 86 0.99 11.82 6.62
C THR A 86 1.56 10.42 6.45
N VAL A 87 1.01 9.43 7.16
CA VAL A 87 1.40 8.01 7.06
C VAL A 87 1.14 7.49 5.65
N LEU A 88 -0.04 7.74 5.08
CA LEU A 88 -0.34 7.35 3.70
C LEU A 88 0.64 7.98 2.71
N ASN A 89 0.95 9.27 2.86
CA ASN A 89 1.88 9.97 1.98
C ASN A 89 3.30 9.42 2.08
N LEU A 90 3.78 9.12 3.29
CA LEU A 90 5.09 8.49 3.50
C LEU A 90 5.14 7.09 2.86
N PHE A 91 4.08 6.32 3.04
CA PHE A 91 3.93 5.00 2.45
C PHE A 91 3.97 5.07 0.91
N VAL A 92 3.12 5.90 0.31
CA VAL A 92 3.07 6.11 -1.14
C VAL A 92 4.43 6.57 -1.67
N TYR A 93 5.06 7.54 -0.99
CA TYR A 93 6.37 8.04 -1.37
C TYR A 93 7.44 6.95 -1.39
N SER A 94 7.47 6.07 -0.37
CA SER A 94 8.43 4.96 -0.30
C SER A 94 8.31 4.03 -1.51
N VAL A 95 7.09 3.63 -1.86
CA VAL A 95 6.85 2.71 -2.99
C VAL A 95 7.08 3.41 -4.35
N VAL A 96 6.65 4.66 -4.46
CA VAL A 96 6.84 5.47 -5.68
C VAL A 96 8.31 5.71 -5.95
N LYS A 97 9.12 6.03 -4.93
CA LYS A 97 10.56 6.25 -5.10
C LYS A 97 11.26 5.04 -5.71
N HIS A 98 10.88 3.83 -5.30
CA HIS A 98 11.37 2.61 -5.89
C HIS A 98 10.90 2.46 -7.36
N SER A 99 9.60 2.64 -7.60
CA SER A 99 8.99 2.54 -8.93
C SER A 99 9.59 3.55 -9.93
N VAL A 100 9.79 4.81 -9.52
CA VAL A 100 10.41 5.86 -10.33
C VAL A 100 11.85 5.49 -10.70
N GLY A 101 12.61 4.91 -9.78
CA GLY A 101 13.97 4.44 -10.07
C GLY A 101 13.99 3.35 -11.14
N VAL A 102 13.04 2.43 -11.09
CA VAL A 102 12.89 1.33 -12.04
C VAL A 102 12.39 1.84 -13.40
N CYS A 103 11.45 2.80 -13.41
CA CYS A 103 10.85 3.36 -14.61
C CYS A 103 11.72 4.37 -15.35
N LYS A 104 12.57 5.12 -14.64
CA LYS A 104 13.42 6.17 -15.21
C LYS A 104 14.75 5.64 -15.73
N PHE A 105 15.34 4.66 -15.04
CA PHE A 105 16.69 4.19 -15.34
C PHE A 105 16.66 2.84 -16.05
N LYS A 106 17.05 2.83 -17.34
CA LYS A 106 17.02 1.63 -18.19
C LYS A 106 17.69 0.40 -17.56
N ARG A 107 18.86 0.57 -16.92
CA ARG A 107 19.57 -0.53 -16.25
C ARG A 107 18.75 -1.17 -15.13
N ARG A 108 18.18 -0.34 -14.24
CA ARG A 108 17.32 -0.80 -13.15
C ARG A 108 16.04 -1.43 -13.67
N GLY A 109 15.51 -0.90 -14.78
CA GLY A 109 14.35 -1.47 -15.44
C GLY A 109 14.61 -2.89 -15.97
N LEU A 110 15.77 -3.12 -16.59
CA LEU A 110 16.19 -4.44 -17.07
C LEU A 110 16.45 -5.41 -15.90
N GLU A 111 17.13 -4.96 -14.84
CA GLU A 111 17.33 -5.75 -13.62
C GLU A 111 15.98 -6.19 -13.03
N PHE A 112 15.04 -5.25 -12.93
CA PHE A 112 13.69 -5.52 -12.43
C PHE A 112 12.90 -6.49 -13.32
N GLN A 113 13.01 -6.36 -14.63
CA GLN A 113 12.41 -7.29 -15.59
C GLN A 113 12.97 -8.71 -15.44
N GLN A 114 14.27 -8.84 -15.21
CA GLN A 114 14.92 -10.13 -14.97
C GLN A 114 14.43 -10.75 -13.66
N MET A 115 14.36 -9.96 -12.57
CA MET A 115 13.78 -10.41 -11.30
C MET A 115 12.32 -10.85 -11.47
N GLY A 116 11.58 -10.21 -12.36
CA GLY A 116 10.18 -10.52 -12.62
C GLY A 116 9.93 -11.97 -13.04
N LYS A 117 10.90 -12.63 -13.69
CA LYS A 117 10.79 -14.04 -14.05
C LYS A 117 10.69 -14.94 -12.80
N CYS A 118 11.56 -14.72 -11.81
CA CYS A 118 11.54 -15.43 -10.53
C CYS A 118 10.38 -14.96 -9.63
N GLY A 119 10.14 -13.66 -9.57
CA GLY A 119 9.05 -13.09 -8.75
C GLY A 119 7.67 -13.62 -9.17
N ASN A 120 7.49 -13.90 -10.46
CA ASN A 120 6.26 -14.49 -10.98
C ASN A 120 6.14 -16.00 -10.73
N SER A 121 7.24 -16.77 -10.74
CA SER A 121 7.20 -18.20 -10.41
C SER A 121 6.83 -18.43 -8.94
N ASP A 122 7.37 -17.60 -8.04
CA ASP A 122 7.17 -17.75 -6.59
C ASP A 122 5.97 -16.95 -6.07
N ARG A 123 5.14 -16.42 -6.97
CA ARG A 123 4.07 -15.48 -6.62
C ARG A 123 3.09 -16.04 -5.60
N LYS A 124 2.73 -17.33 -5.68
CA LYS A 124 1.83 -17.96 -4.70
C LYS A 124 2.45 -18.00 -3.31
N THR A 125 3.73 -18.36 -3.22
CA THR A 125 4.50 -18.40 -1.97
C THR A 125 4.62 -17.00 -1.38
N ASN A 126 5.03 -16.02 -2.21
CA ASN A 126 5.17 -14.64 -1.77
C ASN A 126 3.84 -14.02 -1.34
N LYS A 127 2.72 -14.35 -2.02
CA LYS A 127 1.38 -13.93 -1.60
C LYS A 127 1.02 -14.50 -0.24
N LYS A 128 1.32 -15.78 0.01
CA LYS A 128 1.09 -16.40 1.31
C LYS A 128 1.90 -15.71 2.41
N CYS A 129 3.21 -15.55 2.21
CA CYS A 129 4.07 -14.84 3.15
C CYS A 129 3.59 -13.40 3.41
N TRP A 130 3.15 -12.70 2.37
CA TRP A 130 2.58 -11.36 2.50
C TRP A 130 1.32 -11.35 3.36
N ASN A 131 0.39 -12.28 3.11
CA ASN A 131 -0.85 -12.39 3.87
C ASN A 131 -0.59 -12.74 5.34
N ASP A 132 0.35 -13.67 5.60
CA ASP A 132 0.73 -14.08 6.96
C ASP A 132 1.41 -12.92 7.72
N TRP A 133 2.27 -12.16 7.03
CA TRP A 133 2.90 -10.95 7.58
C TRP A 133 1.86 -9.87 7.89
N MET A 134 0.92 -9.61 6.97
CA MET A 134 -0.16 -8.66 7.19
C MET A 134 -1.10 -9.07 8.33
N ALA A 135 -1.40 -10.36 8.47
CA ALA A 135 -2.20 -10.87 9.58
C ALA A 135 -1.46 -10.70 10.92
N THR A 136 -0.14 -10.91 10.93
CA THR A 136 0.71 -10.68 12.09
C THR A 136 0.73 -9.20 12.46
N LEU A 137 0.93 -8.29 11.49
CA LEU A 137 0.88 -6.85 11.71
C LEU A 137 -0.48 -6.38 12.25
N ALA A 138 -1.58 -6.90 11.70
CA ALA A 138 -2.93 -6.62 12.21
C ALA A 138 -3.09 -7.08 13.68
N GLY A 139 -2.50 -8.23 14.02
CA GLY A 139 -2.54 -8.79 15.37
C GLY A 139 -1.70 -8.02 16.39
N ILE A 140 -0.69 -7.24 15.96
CA ILE A 140 0.15 -6.44 16.88
C ILE A 140 -0.67 -5.39 17.62
N ALA A 141 -1.71 -4.81 17.01
CA ALA A 141 -2.59 -3.87 17.70
C ALA A 141 -3.31 -4.50 18.92
N ASN A 142 -3.56 -5.81 18.88
CA ASN A 142 -4.27 -6.57 19.90
C ASN A 142 -3.34 -7.41 20.78
N THR A 143 -2.01 -7.24 20.67
CA THR A 143 -1.06 -8.02 21.47
C THR A 143 -0.97 -7.49 22.91
N THR A 144 -0.90 -8.39 23.88
CA THR A 144 -0.69 -8.06 25.30
C THR A 144 0.78 -7.76 25.63
N ASN A 145 1.69 -8.02 24.69
CA ASN A 145 3.13 -7.79 24.86
C ASN A 145 3.52 -6.38 24.38
N ASP A 146 3.68 -5.45 25.31
CA ASP A 146 4.01 -4.05 25.02
C ASP A 146 5.32 -3.84 24.25
N LYS A 147 6.24 -4.81 24.27
CA LYS A 147 7.51 -4.76 23.51
C LYS A 147 7.33 -5.06 22.01
N LEU A 148 6.22 -5.70 21.63
CA LEU A 148 5.89 -6.00 20.25
C LEU A 148 5.00 -4.92 19.62
N LYS A 149 4.43 -4.03 20.44
CA LYS A 149 3.71 -2.85 19.96
C LYS A 149 4.69 -1.94 19.23
N ILE A 150 4.33 -1.55 18.02
CA ILE A 150 5.11 -0.57 17.26
C ILE A 150 5.00 0.76 18.03
N PRO A 151 6.10 1.35 18.52
CA PRO A 151 6.04 2.61 19.26
C PRO A 151 5.60 3.71 18.30
N LEU A 152 4.36 4.17 18.49
CA LEU A 152 3.87 5.37 17.84
C LEU A 152 4.58 6.55 18.52
N ALA A 153 5.47 7.20 17.79
CA ALA A 153 5.96 8.51 18.21
C ALA A 153 4.77 9.49 18.09
N CYS A 154 4.09 9.75 19.21
CA CYS A 154 3.18 10.88 19.32
C CYS A 154 4.01 12.16 19.16
N TRP A 155 3.61 13.01 18.21
CA TRP A 155 4.07 14.41 18.11
C TRP A 155 2.87 15.30 18.36
#